data_AF-A0A930E3B9-F1
#
_entry.id   AF-A0A930E3B9-F1
#
_cell.length_a   1.000
_cell.length_b   1.000
_cell.length_c   1.000
_cell.angle_alpha   90.00
_cell.angle_beta   90.00
_cell.angle_gamma   90.00
#
_symmetry.space_group_name_H-M   'P 1'
#
loop_
_entity.id
_entity.type
_entity.pdbx_description
1 polymer ?
#
loop_
_entity_poly.entity_id
_entity_poly.type
_entity_poly.pdbx_seq_one_letter_code
_entity_poly.pdbx_strand_id
1 'polypeptide(L)'
;MLDLWIWMIEKLNLFKGFSGKEILRSFDLPIAFTFIILCVVFIFLGIHFLKDEVDSFAILWISILIGSFLTMLICLFTMPSDPTTLIKTDLVKETTTTLIPSEGVTETSLVLKESGEKVQPSTLKDGDELTLIVKVGENDFKKDFQYKKENLKIKKGDKDEISSGYIRKREFQDTIFNQTRTREENDVVLEMSTTDPFFVNE
;
A
#
# COMPACT_ATOMS: atom_id res chain seq x y z
N MET A 1 9.47 -10.56 -21.10
CA MET A 1 10.26 -11.12 -19.98
C MET A 1 9.48 -11.08 -18.68
N LEU A 2 8.90 -9.94 -18.30
CA LEU A 2 8.08 -9.85 -17.09
C LEU A 2 6.96 -10.91 -17.04
N ASP A 3 6.16 -11.07 -18.10
CA ASP A 3 5.09 -12.08 -18.14
C ASP A 3 5.60 -13.52 -17.99
N LEU A 4 6.77 -13.83 -18.55
CA LEU A 4 7.41 -15.13 -18.40
C LEU A 4 7.83 -15.37 -16.95
N TRP A 5 8.40 -14.35 -16.29
CA TRP A 5 8.78 -14.45 -14.89
C TRP A 5 7.55 -14.56 -13.98
N ILE A 6 6.49 -13.80 -14.26
CA ILE A 6 5.20 -13.91 -13.56
C ILE A 6 4.65 -15.33 -13.70
N TRP A 7 4.61 -15.87 -14.92
CA TRP A 7 4.18 -17.24 -15.18
C TRP A 7 5.01 -18.27 -14.39
N MET A 8 6.34 -18.09 -14.34
CA MET A 8 7.21 -18.96 -13.53
C MET A 8 6.91 -18.86 -12.03
N ILE A 9 6.69 -17.65 -11.52
CA ILE A 9 6.33 -17.42 -10.11
C ILE A 9 5.04 -18.13 -9.76
N GLU A 10 4.03 -18.01 -10.61
CA GLU A 10 2.73 -18.68 -10.44
C GLU A 10 2.85 -20.19 -10.50
N LYS A 11 3.59 -20.74 -11.48
CA LYS A 11 3.71 -22.19 -11.68
C LYS A 11 4.57 -22.88 -10.64
N LEU A 12 5.62 -22.21 -10.17
CA LEU A 12 6.55 -22.76 -9.18
C LEU A 12 6.20 -22.33 -7.75
N ASN A 13 5.09 -21.59 -7.57
CA ASN A 13 4.61 -21.06 -6.29
C ASN A 13 5.71 -20.29 -5.52
N LEU A 14 6.40 -19.38 -6.21
CA LEU A 14 7.55 -18.64 -5.68
C LEU A 14 7.16 -17.39 -4.90
N PHE A 15 5.86 -17.09 -4.82
CA PHE A 15 5.35 -15.90 -4.15
C PHE A 15 5.77 -15.85 -2.68
N LYS A 16 6.34 -14.72 -2.26
CA LYS A 16 6.83 -14.54 -0.88
C LYS A 16 5.95 -13.68 0.00
N GLY A 17 5.07 -12.85 -0.57
CA GLY A 17 4.22 -11.94 0.20
C GLY A 17 3.90 -10.64 -0.53
N PHE A 18 3.01 -9.85 0.08
CA PHE A 18 2.40 -8.65 -0.54
C PHE A 18 3.21 -7.37 -0.31
N SER A 19 4.28 -7.39 0.50
CA SER A 19 5.14 -6.21 0.62
C SER A 19 6.02 -6.05 -0.62
N GLY A 20 6.38 -4.81 -0.99
CA GLY A 20 7.21 -4.56 -2.18
C GLY A 20 8.53 -5.33 -2.18
N LYS A 21 9.16 -5.52 -1.00
CA LYS A 21 10.38 -6.34 -0.85
C LYS A 21 10.13 -7.83 -1.10
N GLU A 22 9.00 -8.37 -0.65
CA GLU A 22 8.63 -9.76 -0.87
C GLU A 22 8.24 -10.03 -2.32
N ILE A 23 7.55 -9.09 -2.96
CA ILE A 23 7.25 -9.16 -4.39
C ILE A 23 8.55 -9.23 -5.19
N LEU A 24 9.52 -8.35 -4.91
CA LEU A 24 10.83 -8.40 -5.56
C LEU A 24 11.56 -9.72 -5.34
N ARG A 25 11.58 -10.24 -4.10
CA ARG A 25 12.18 -11.55 -3.78
C ARG A 25 11.53 -12.72 -4.51
N SER A 26 10.27 -12.57 -4.94
CA SER A 26 9.59 -13.60 -5.72
C SER A 26 10.22 -13.75 -7.12
N PHE A 27 10.89 -12.71 -7.64
CA PHE A 27 11.58 -12.71 -8.93
C PHE A 27 13.04 -13.22 -8.88
N ASP A 28 13.64 -13.42 -7.71
CA ASP A 28 15.05 -13.81 -7.58
C ASP A 28 15.37 -15.07 -8.39
N LEU A 29 14.52 -16.09 -8.30
CA LEU A 29 14.73 -17.36 -9.00
C LEU A 29 14.49 -17.25 -10.53
N PRO A 30 13.39 -16.63 -11.03
CA PRO A 30 13.25 -16.35 -12.46
C PRO A 30 14.41 -15.55 -13.07
N ILE A 31 14.92 -14.54 -12.36
CA ILE A 31 16.07 -13.74 -12.79
C ILE A 31 17.33 -14.59 -12.82
N ALA A 32 17.60 -15.37 -11.77
CA ALA A 32 18.75 -16.27 -11.72
C ALA A 32 18.71 -17.30 -12.87
N PHE A 33 17.54 -17.85 -13.19
CA PHE A 33 17.40 -18.74 -14.35
C PHE A 33 17.69 -18.04 -15.67
N THR A 34 17.20 -16.81 -15.85
CA THR A 34 17.49 -16.02 -17.05
C THR A 34 18.99 -15.77 -17.20
N PHE A 35 19.67 -15.41 -16.11
CA PHE A 35 21.12 -15.24 -16.07
C PHE A 35 21.86 -16.53 -16.45
N ILE A 36 21.51 -17.66 -15.84
CA ILE A 36 22.14 -18.96 -16.13
C ILE A 36 21.97 -19.33 -17.61
N ILE A 37 20.77 -19.17 -18.17
CA ILE A 37 20.49 -19.44 -19.58
C ILE A 37 21.38 -18.58 -20.49
N LEU A 38 21.48 -17.28 -20.20
CA LEU A 38 22.35 -16.37 -20.96
C LEU A 38 23.82 -16.80 -20.86
N CYS A 39 24.32 -17.11 -19.66
CA CYS A 39 25.69 -17.58 -19.49
C CYS A 39 25.96 -18.85 -20.30
N VAL A 40 25.07 -19.84 -20.26
CA VAL A 40 25.20 -21.08 -21.03
C VAL A 40 25.26 -20.78 -22.53
N VAL A 41 24.36 -19.92 -23.03
CA VAL A 41 24.35 -19.51 -24.45
C VAL A 41 25.68 -18.85 -24.85
N PHE A 42 26.19 -17.91 -24.06
CA PHE A 42 27.45 -17.24 -24.37
C PHE A 42 28.66 -18.15 -24.26
N ILE A 43 28.66 -19.10 -23.32
CA ILE A 43 29.72 -20.12 -23.24
C ILE A 43 29.74 -20.96 -24.51
N PHE A 44 28.58 -21.44 -24.97
CA PHE A 44 28.50 -22.22 -26.21
C PHE A 44 28.95 -21.41 -27.43
N LEU A 45 28.55 -20.14 -27.54
CA LEU A 45 28.99 -19.26 -28.60
C LEU A 45 30.51 -19.03 -28.54
N GLY A 46 31.06 -18.71 -27.38
CA GLY A 46 32.50 -18.49 -27.21
C GLY A 46 33.33 -19.72 -27.53
N ILE A 47 32.89 -20.91 -27.10
CA ILE A 47 33.55 -22.19 -27.45
C ILE A 47 33.46 -22.45 -28.96
N HIS A 48 32.36 -22.07 -29.63
CA HIS A 48 32.22 -22.31 -31.06
C HIS A 48 33.05 -21.34 -31.91
N PHE A 49 33.15 -20.07 -31.51
CA PHE A 49 33.76 -19.02 -32.33
C PHE A 49 35.20 -18.67 -31.94
N LEU A 50 35.61 -18.88 -30.68
CA LEU A 50 36.85 -18.31 -30.13
C LEU A 50 37.79 -19.35 -29.50
N LYS A 51 37.44 -20.63 -29.54
CA LYS A 51 38.17 -21.69 -28.81
C LYS A 51 39.63 -21.84 -29.21
N ASP A 52 39.98 -21.55 -30.45
CA ASP A 52 41.37 -21.68 -30.93
C ASP A 52 42.22 -20.45 -30.58
N GLU A 53 41.60 -19.32 -30.26
CA GLU A 53 42.27 -18.04 -29.99
C GLU A 53 42.26 -17.66 -28.50
N VAL A 54 41.27 -18.12 -27.75
CA VAL A 54 41.00 -17.70 -26.38
C VAL A 54 40.86 -18.92 -25.47
N ASP A 55 41.55 -18.90 -24.34
CA ASP A 55 41.45 -19.95 -23.34
C ASP A 55 40.01 -20.12 -22.82
N SER A 56 39.64 -21.36 -22.54
CA SER A 56 38.30 -21.74 -22.07
C SER A 56 37.93 -21.03 -20.77
N PHE A 57 38.91 -20.75 -19.91
CA PHE A 57 38.69 -19.98 -18.68
C PHE A 57 38.31 -18.52 -18.99
N ALA A 58 38.97 -17.89 -19.96
CA ALA A 58 38.64 -16.53 -20.38
C ALA A 58 37.25 -16.46 -21.05
N ILE A 59 36.89 -17.46 -21.85
CA ILE A 59 35.55 -17.58 -22.44
C ILE A 59 34.47 -17.63 -21.36
N LEU A 60 34.68 -18.41 -20.29
CA LEU A 60 33.76 -18.50 -19.16
C LEU A 60 33.56 -17.14 -18.48
N TRP A 61 34.64 -16.43 -18.16
CA TRP A 61 34.57 -15.12 -17.51
C TRP A 61 33.87 -14.08 -18.36
N ILE A 62 34.20 -14.01 -19.66
CA ILE A 62 33.55 -13.08 -20.59
C ILE A 62 32.05 -13.37 -20.68
N SER A 63 31.67 -14.66 -20.73
CA SER A 63 30.27 -15.08 -20.78
C SER A 63 29.48 -14.70 -19.52
N ILE A 64 30.11 -14.81 -18.35
CA ILE A 64 29.53 -14.38 -17.06
C ILE A 64 29.34 -12.86 -17.05
N LEU A 65 30.33 -12.09 -17.49
CA LEU A 65 30.25 -10.63 -17.53
C LEU A 65 29.16 -10.14 -18.47
N ILE A 66 29.11 -10.67 -19.70
CA ILE A 66 28.08 -10.33 -20.70
C ILE A 66 26.71 -10.77 -20.21
N GLY A 67 26.59 -11.99 -19.68
CA GLY A 67 25.33 -12.51 -19.13
C GLY A 67 24.81 -11.65 -17.97
N SER A 68 25.70 -11.23 -17.07
CA SER A 68 25.35 -10.35 -15.94
C SER A 68 24.88 -8.99 -16.43
N PHE A 69 25.62 -8.37 -17.36
CA PHE A 69 25.27 -7.07 -17.92
C PHE A 69 23.91 -7.10 -18.63
N LEU A 70 23.65 -8.12 -19.45
CA LEU A 70 22.37 -8.27 -20.14
C LEU A 70 21.23 -8.56 -19.17
N THR A 71 21.46 -9.40 -18.15
CA THR A 71 20.43 -9.66 -17.13
C THR A 71 20.08 -8.37 -16.38
N MET A 72 21.09 -7.57 -16.01
CA MET A 72 20.88 -6.27 -15.38
C MET A 72 20.03 -5.34 -16.28
N LEU A 73 20.35 -5.24 -17.57
CA LEU A 73 19.56 -4.45 -18.52
C LEU A 73 18.12 -4.96 -18.62
N ILE A 74 17.91 -6.27 -18.71
CA ILE A 74 16.57 -6.86 -18.73
C ILE A 74 15.80 -6.47 -17.46
N CYS A 75 16.40 -6.60 -16.28
CA CYS A 75 15.77 -6.19 -15.03
C CYS A 75 15.38 -4.70 -15.06
N LEU A 76 16.29 -3.82 -15.48
CA LEU A 76 16.06 -2.38 -15.55
C LEU A 76 14.90 -2.00 -16.49
N PHE A 77 14.77 -2.65 -17.64
CA PHE A 77 13.74 -2.33 -18.61
C PHE A 77 12.39 -3.02 -18.37
N THR A 78 12.36 -4.07 -17.54
CA THR A 78 11.16 -4.92 -17.41
C THR A 78 10.56 -4.97 -16.02
N MET A 79 11.34 -4.71 -14.97
CA MET A 79 10.76 -4.56 -13.63
C MET A 79 10.12 -3.18 -13.46
N PRO A 80 8.91 -3.11 -12.90
CA PRO A 80 8.36 -1.82 -12.48
C PRO A 80 9.21 -1.22 -11.37
N SER A 81 9.38 0.11 -11.38
CA SER A 81 10.12 0.82 -10.34
C SER A 81 9.47 0.67 -8.96
N ASP A 82 8.14 0.55 -8.93
CA ASP A 82 7.38 0.17 -7.73
C ASP A 82 6.72 -1.20 -7.94
N PRO A 83 7.20 -2.26 -7.26
CA PRO A 83 6.66 -3.61 -7.40
C PRO A 83 5.23 -3.75 -6.87
N THR A 84 4.76 -2.83 -6.01
CA THR A 84 3.39 -2.88 -5.48
C THR A 84 2.34 -2.58 -6.55
N THR A 85 2.73 -1.95 -7.67
CA THR A 85 1.86 -1.72 -8.83
C THR A 85 1.38 -3.01 -9.50
N LEU A 86 2.03 -4.15 -9.23
CA LEU A 86 1.59 -5.46 -9.70
C LEU A 86 0.40 -6.02 -8.90
N ILE A 87 0.09 -5.43 -7.74
CA ILE A 87 -1.05 -5.84 -6.92
C ILE A 87 -2.32 -5.25 -7.53
N LYS A 88 -3.23 -6.13 -7.96
CA LYS A 88 -4.57 -5.73 -8.34
C LYS A 88 -5.43 -5.61 -7.09
N THR A 89 -5.85 -4.40 -6.74
CA THR A 89 -6.77 -4.14 -5.62
C THR A 89 -8.19 -4.00 -6.14
N ASP A 90 -9.10 -4.89 -5.73
CA ASP A 90 -10.53 -4.80 -6.02
C ASP A 90 -11.31 -4.50 -4.71
N LEU A 91 -12.26 -3.57 -4.74
CA LEU A 91 -13.17 -3.33 -3.61
C LEU A 91 -14.26 -4.40 -3.62
N VAL A 92 -14.26 -5.28 -2.61
CA VAL A 92 -15.22 -6.39 -2.50
C VAL A 92 -16.49 -5.94 -1.83
N LYS A 93 -16.35 -5.18 -0.75
CA LYS A 93 -17.48 -4.80 0.09
C LYS A 93 -17.24 -3.44 0.73
N GLU A 94 -18.30 -2.65 0.76
CA GLU A 94 -18.33 -1.42 1.51
C GLU A 94 -19.55 -1.44 2.44
N THR A 95 -19.32 -1.23 3.73
CA THR A 95 -20.37 -1.16 4.73
C THR A 95 -20.20 0.10 5.55
N THR A 96 -21.32 0.78 5.81
CA THR A 96 -21.36 1.99 6.62
C THR A 96 -22.11 1.67 7.90
N THR A 97 -21.45 1.82 9.04
CA THR A 97 -22.06 1.65 10.36
C THR A 97 -22.13 3.00 11.04
N THR A 98 -23.33 3.46 11.38
CA THR A 98 -23.53 4.74 12.07
C THR A 98 -22.91 4.69 13.47
N LEU A 99 -22.05 5.66 13.80
CA LEU A 99 -21.39 5.82 15.11
C LEU A 99 -22.23 6.68 16.05
N ILE A 100 -22.86 7.72 15.51
CA ILE A 100 -23.69 8.66 16.27
C ILE A 100 -25.16 8.34 15.94
N PRO A 101 -25.89 7.61 16.81
CA PRO A 101 -27.31 7.38 16.59
C PRO A 101 -28.07 8.70 16.66
N SER A 102 -29.13 8.84 15.85
CA SER A 102 -29.95 10.06 15.79
C SER A 102 -30.80 10.30 17.05
N GLU A 103 -30.86 9.33 17.97
CA GLU A 103 -31.65 9.40 19.21
C GLU A 103 -30.79 9.05 20.44
N GLY A 104 -30.95 9.81 21.53
CA GLY A 104 -30.35 9.51 22.84
C GLY A 104 -28.94 10.03 23.10
N VAL A 105 -28.32 10.71 22.13
CA VAL A 105 -27.00 11.35 22.30
C VAL A 105 -27.15 12.65 23.09
N THR A 106 -26.42 12.76 24.20
CA THR A 106 -26.45 13.93 25.10
C THR A 106 -25.29 14.89 24.84
N GLU A 107 -24.13 14.38 24.41
CA GLU A 107 -22.96 15.20 24.11
C GLU A 107 -22.03 14.48 23.10
N THR A 108 -21.49 15.21 22.15
CA THR A 108 -20.43 14.73 21.24
C THR A 108 -19.26 15.68 21.27
N SER A 109 -18.04 15.17 21.43
CA SER A 109 -16.83 15.99 21.41
C SER A 109 -15.70 15.28 20.67
N LEU A 110 -14.82 16.09 20.09
CA LEU A 110 -13.61 15.64 19.41
C LEU A 110 -12.42 16.28 20.09
N VAL A 111 -11.48 15.46 20.55
CA VAL A 111 -10.28 15.91 21.26
C VAL A 111 -9.02 15.37 20.60
N LEU A 112 -7.94 16.14 20.66
CA LEU A 112 -6.60 15.65 20.31
C LEU A 112 -6.15 14.66 21.37
N LYS A 113 -5.68 13.49 20.97
CA LYS A 113 -5.30 12.45 21.93
C LYS A 113 -4.04 12.81 22.72
N GLU A 114 -3.11 13.55 22.11
CA GLU A 114 -1.86 13.96 22.75
C GLU A 114 -2.08 15.02 23.84
N SER A 115 -3.00 15.98 23.62
CA SER A 115 -3.23 17.09 24.56
C SER A 115 -4.49 16.94 25.40
N GLY A 116 -5.45 16.11 24.97
CA GLY A 116 -6.80 16.05 25.56
C GLY A 116 -7.64 17.30 25.31
N GLU A 117 -7.12 18.27 24.55
CA GLU A 117 -7.80 19.52 24.26
C GLU A 117 -8.83 19.36 23.14
N LYS A 118 -9.88 20.19 23.16
CA LYS A 118 -10.85 20.27 22.07
C LYS A 118 -10.13 20.64 20.77
N VAL A 119 -10.46 19.91 19.72
CA VAL A 119 -9.88 20.13 18.40
C VAL A 119 -10.22 21.54 17.89
N GLN A 120 -9.19 22.27 17.45
CA GLN A 120 -9.35 23.46 16.62
C GLN A 120 -9.11 23.07 15.16
N PRO A 121 -10.13 23.12 14.29
CA PRO A 121 -10.01 22.70 12.89
C PRO A 121 -8.87 23.36 12.11
N SER A 122 -8.54 24.61 12.38
CA SER A 122 -7.46 25.33 11.69
C SER A 122 -6.05 24.81 12.01
N THR A 123 -5.87 24.03 13.09
CA THR A 123 -4.55 23.53 13.53
C THR A 123 -4.32 22.07 13.20
N LEU A 124 -5.33 21.36 12.67
CA LEU A 124 -5.25 19.94 12.31
C LEU A 124 -4.28 19.67 11.16
N LYS A 125 -3.44 18.66 11.34
CA LYS A 125 -2.53 18.12 10.31
C LYS A 125 -2.84 16.66 10.04
N ASP A 126 -2.71 16.26 8.78
CA ASP A 126 -2.84 14.85 8.38
C ASP A 126 -1.91 13.97 9.22
N GLY A 127 -2.50 12.95 9.86
CA GLY A 127 -1.79 12.04 10.78
C GLY A 127 -2.02 12.32 12.27
N ASP A 128 -2.61 13.46 12.65
CA ASP A 128 -2.91 13.76 14.07
C ASP A 128 -3.86 12.70 14.66
N GLU A 129 -3.59 12.23 15.89
CA GLU A 129 -4.47 11.28 16.58
C GLU A 129 -5.64 11.99 17.28
N LEU A 130 -6.86 11.64 16.89
CA LEU A 130 -8.10 12.20 17.41
C LEU A 130 -8.90 11.14 18.19
N THR A 131 -9.57 11.58 19.25
CA THR A 131 -10.53 10.76 20.00
C THR A 131 -11.92 11.39 19.88
N LEU A 132 -12.84 10.65 19.26
CA LEU A 132 -14.27 10.96 19.30
C LEU A 132 -14.85 10.44 20.62
N ILE A 133 -15.54 11.32 21.36
CA ILE A 133 -16.27 10.99 22.58
C ILE A 133 -17.75 11.24 22.32
N VAL A 134 -18.57 10.19 22.40
CA VAL A 134 -20.03 10.23 22.25
C VAL A 134 -20.65 9.81 23.58
N LYS A 135 -21.42 10.69 24.21
CA LYS A 135 -22.19 10.37 25.42
C LYS A 135 -23.62 10.01 25.06
N VAL A 136 -24.08 8.86 25.53
CA VAL A 136 -25.44 8.36 25.36
C VAL A 136 -26.00 8.03 26.73
N GLY A 137 -26.82 8.94 27.28
CA GLY A 137 -27.28 8.84 28.68
C GLY A 137 -26.12 8.93 29.68
N GLU A 138 -25.91 7.87 30.47
CA GLU A 138 -24.81 7.75 31.44
C GLU A 138 -23.56 7.05 30.88
N ASN A 139 -23.60 6.57 29.63
CA ASN A 139 -22.50 5.82 29.02
C ASN A 139 -21.67 6.68 28.06
N ASP A 140 -20.35 6.56 28.18
CA ASP A 140 -19.38 7.22 27.31
C ASP A 140 -18.79 6.23 26.30
N PHE A 141 -18.97 6.50 25.02
CA PHE A 141 -18.30 5.79 23.94
C PHE A 141 -17.11 6.61 23.44
N LYS A 142 -15.92 6.01 23.41
CA LYS A 142 -14.69 6.66 22.93
C LYS A 142 -14.11 5.89 21.75
N LYS A 143 -13.72 6.59 20.69
CA LYS A 143 -13.09 6.00 19.51
C LYS A 143 -11.92 6.83 19.04
N ASP A 144 -10.74 6.22 19.03
CA ASP A 144 -9.52 6.80 18.49
C ASP A 144 -9.43 6.55 16.98
N PHE A 145 -8.95 7.55 16.24
CA PHE A 145 -8.65 7.46 14.82
C PHE A 145 -7.64 8.53 14.40
N GLN A 146 -6.93 8.32 13.30
CA GLN A 146 -6.04 9.32 12.74
C GLN A 146 -6.81 10.28 11.82
N TYR A 147 -6.53 11.57 11.95
CA TYR A 147 -7.06 12.59 11.07
C TYR A 147 -6.52 12.42 9.65
N LYS A 148 -7.45 12.39 8.70
CA LYS A 148 -7.21 12.57 7.28
C LYS A 148 -8.25 13.56 6.78
N LYS A 149 -7.87 14.51 5.92
CA LYS A 149 -8.83 15.47 5.34
C LYS A 149 -10.06 14.81 4.71
N GLU A 150 -9.91 13.61 4.14
CA GLU A 150 -11.00 12.82 3.54
C GLU A 150 -12.02 12.26 4.58
N ASN A 151 -11.59 12.11 5.83
CA ASN A 151 -12.33 11.44 6.89
C ASN A 151 -13.05 12.42 7.84
N LEU A 152 -12.73 13.71 7.82
CA LEU A 152 -13.42 14.72 8.64
C LEU A 152 -13.90 15.87 7.77
N LYS A 153 -15.21 15.92 7.50
CA LYS A 153 -15.82 17.04 6.80
C LYS A 153 -16.18 18.13 7.81
N ILE A 154 -15.55 19.29 7.66
CA ILE A 154 -15.76 20.44 8.53
C ILE A 154 -16.50 21.52 7.74
N LYS A 155 -17.64 21.97 8.25
CA LYS A 155 -18.42 23.08 7.68
C LYS A 155 -18.34 24.28 8.61
N LYS A 156 -18.33 25.49 8.06
CA LYS A 156 -18.46 26.70 8.88
C LYS A 156 -19.90 26.82 9.38
N GLY A 157 -20.10 27.08 10.66
CA GLY A 157 -21.43 27.19 11.27
C GLY A 157 -21.43 28.08 12.50
N ASP A 158 -22.61 28.23 13.11
CA ASP A 158 -22.81 29.13 14.25
C ASP A 158 -22.39 28.50 15.59
N LYS A 159 -22.16 27.19 15.63
CA LYS A 159 -21.76 26.40 16.81
C LYS A 159 -20.82 25.27 16.43
N ASP A 160 -19.93 24.91 17.35
CA ASP A 160 -19.07 23.73 17.24
C ASP A 160 -19.88 22.48 17.60
N GLU A 161 -20.25 21.68 16.60
CA GLU A 161 -21.11 20.51 16.80
C GLU A 161 -20.77 19.38 15.83
N ILE A 162 -20.78 18.13 16.30
CA ILE A 162 -20.58 16.96 15.44
C ILE A 162 -21.94 16.46 15.00
N SER A 163 -22.32 16.83 13.78
CA SER A 163 -23.63 16.53 13.19
C SER A 163 -23.83 15.05 12.87
N SER A 164 -22.77 14.34 12.47
CA SER A 164 -22.86 12.91 12.16
C SER A 164 -21.50 12.23 12.22
N GLY A 165 -21.53 10.92 12.48
CA GLY A 165 -20.35 10.07 12.44
C GLY A 165 -20.71 8.66 12.00
N TYR A 166 -19.90 8.06 11.15
CA TYR A 166 -20.04 6.68 10.71
C TYR A 166 -18.69 6.02 10.49
N ILE A 167 -18.61 4.72 10.74
CA ILE A 167 -17.48 3.88 10.35
C ILE A 167 -17.76 3.38 8.94
N ARG A 168 -16.95 3.83 8.00
CA ARG A 168 -16.89 3.26 6.66
C ARG A 168 -15.90 2.11 6.68
N LYS A 169 -16.42 0.88 6.71
CA LYS A 169 -15.63 -0.34 6.60
C LYS A 169 -15.55 -0.73 5.12
N ARG A 170 -14.34 -0.69 4.56
CA ARG A 170 -14.01 -1.11 3.20
C ARG A 170 -13.22 -2.41 3.25
N GLU A 171 -13.66 -3.39 2.49
CA GLU A 171 -12.97 -4.67 2.32
C GLU A 171 -12.38 -4.71 0.92
N PHE A 172 -11.06 -4.77 0.85
CA PHE A 172 -10.31 -4.87 -0.40
C PHE A 172 -9.76 -6.27 -0.56
N GLN A 173 -9.83 -6.78 -1.78
CA GLN A 173 -9.16 -8.00 -2.20
C GLN A 173 -7.97 -7.61 -3.08
N ASP A 174 -6.79 -7.85 -2.53
CA ASP A 174 -5.52 -7.67 -3.21
C ASP A 174 -5.14 -8.99 -3.89
N THR A 175 -4.85 -8.96 -5.18
CA THR A 175 -4.48 -10.14 -5.98
C THR A 175 -3.14 -9.91 -6.67
N ILE A 176 -2.22 -10.86 -6.55
CA ILE A 176 -0.93 -10.86 -7.25
C ILE A 176 -0.44 -12.30 -7.46
N PHE A 177 0.03 -12.63 -8.66
CA PHE A 177 0.56 -13.97 -9.01
C PHE A 177 -0.38 -15.13 -8.58
N ASN A 178 -1.68 -14.99 -8.87
CA ASN A 178 -2.76 -15.89 -8.46
C ASN A 178 -2.92 -16.10 -6.94
N GLN A 179 -2.28 -15.26 -6.12
CA GLN A 179 -2.42 -15.24 -4.66
C GLN A 179 -3.30 -14.06 -4.27
N THR A 180 -4.25 -14.31 -3.38
CA THR A 180 -5.22 -13.31 -2.93
C THR A 180 -5.09 -13.06 -1.44
N ARG A 181 -5.23 -11.80 -1.03
CA ARG A 181 -5.37 -11.41 0.37
C ARG A 181 -6.55 -10.45 0.50
N THR A 182 -7.32 -10.64 1.56
CA THR A 182 -8.31 -9.65 1.98
C THR A 182 -7.66 -8.71 3.00
N ARG A 183 -7.85 -7.40 2.82
CA ARG A 183 -7.57 -6.40 3.85
C ARG A 183 -8.83 -5.61 4.15
N GLU A 184 -9.03 -5.31 5.42
CA GLU A 184 -10.11 -4.44 5.88
C GLU A 184 -9.53 -3.09 6.26
N GLU A 185 -10.12 -2.02 5.75
CA GLU A 185 -9.84 -0.65 6.16
C GLU A 185 -11.09 -0.08 6.82
N ASN A 186 -10.92 0.46 8.02
CA ASN A 186 -11.99 1.12 8.75
C ASN A 186 -11.66 2.61 8.82
N ASP A 187 -12.39 3.40 8.06
CA ASP A 187 -12.30 4.86 8.12
C ASP A 187 -13.42 5.39 9.01
N VAL A 188 -13.05 6.18 10.02
CA VAL A 188 -14.03 6.94 10.80
C VAL A 188 -14.30 8.22 10.04
N VAL A 189 -15.52 8.37 9.52
CA VAL A 189 -15.94 9.58 8.82
C VAL A 189 -16.85 10.39 9.72
N LEU A 190 -16.50 11.66 9.93
CA LEU A 190 -17.23 12.60 10.76
C LEU A 190 -17.64 13.82 9.95
N GLU A 191 -18.83 14.36 10.22
CA GLU A 191 -19.23 15.69 9.77
C GLU A 191 -19.44 16.60 10.98
N MET A 192 -18.70 17.70 11.06
CA MET A 192 -18.82 18.69 12.13
C MET A 192 -18.99 20.11 11.59
N SER A 193 -19.67 20.96 12.35
CA SER A 193 -19.65 22.41 12.18
C SER A 193 -18.60 23.03 13.09
N THR A 194 -17.98 24.12 12.64
CA THR A 194 -17.02 24.90 13.43
C THR A 194 -17.30 26.40 13.34
N THR A 195 -17.06 27.08 14.45
CA THR A 195 -17.05 28.53 14.64
C THR A 195 -15.64 29.12 14.50
N ASP A 196 -14.62 28.26 14.35
CA ASP A 196 -13.23 28.67 14.21
C ASP A 196 -13.08 29.75 13.11
N PRO A 197 -12.73 30.99 13.48
CA PRO A 197 -12.67 32.09 12.54
C PRO A 197 -11.53 31.91 11.52
N PHE A 198 -10.50 31.12 11.85
CA PHE A 198 -9.34 30.85 11.02
C PHE A 198 -9.50 29.62 10.13
N PHE A 199 -10.60 28.87 10.26
CA PHE A 199 -10.89 27.76 9.35
C PHE A 199 -11.31 28.29 7.97
N VAL A 200 -10.53 27.93 6.95
CA VAL A 200 -10.80 28.21 5.54
C VAL A 200 -11.19 26.90 4.87
N ASN A 201 -12.40 26.87 4.31
CA ASN A 201 -12.93 25.69 3.63
C ASN A 201 -12.32 25.60 2.22
N GLU A 202 -11.18 24.90 2.09
CA GLU A 202 -10.55 24.58 0.80
C GLU A 202 -10.98 23.21 0.26
#